data_AF-A0A5C0SKS5-F1
#
_entry.id   AF-A0A5C0SKS5-F1
#
_cell.length_a   1.000
_cell.length_b   1.000
_cell.length_c   1.000
_cell.angle_alpha   90.00
_cell.angle_beta   90.00
_cell.angle_gamma   90.00
#
_symmetry.space_group_name_H-M   'P 1'
#
loop_
_entity.id
_entity.type
_entity.pdbx_description
1 polymer ?
#
loop_
_entity_poly.entity_id
_entity_poly.type
_entity_poly.pdbx_seq_one_letter_code
_entity_poly.pdbx_strand_id
1 'polypeptide(L)'
;MDGTQTILVVEASIVMLADLTAAMVIFKKYLSTRRKSVLAFSLAWIFDFIFVLASAFQDVGWLEVVGLISLPLFAGLMFYGSVLFMGEESLGIRHGNLGKMGLMPVMFMFYMYATYYYTNNALWTATVAASFGISGVFVVGAGTLLWDVREIYHSAVKYLSIGIIFFGLHLIPAAILGTHTWYMPVGFTLSMVLIVEMAWAMLRLVHMDTFENISKSVPSEIDMSPGVMVVDQKSYIQLKSVLANSPVLAFIRNVSDIPETWTYYFVTTVPFERAAKTLYPTDLAKMVEISYRYMEKVSASGGRGVVVIDCPEYLAVYNSWESLMKFLSKLRDIVVINNGTLILVVEKTSFDPQRYSQLVRLME
;
A
#
# COMPACT_ATOMS: atom_id res chain seq x y z
N MET A 1 -5.43 27.15 -34.67
CA MET A 1 -4.66 26.94 -33.43
C MET A 1 -3.28 27.50 -33.64
N ASP A 2 -2.80 28.34 -32.71
CA ASP A 2 -1.39 28.69 -32.69
C ASP A 2 -0.54 27.49 -32.21
N GLY A 3 0.78 27.61 -32.28
CA GLY A 3 1.69 26.52 -31.85
C GLY A 3 1.49 26.13 -30.37
N THR A 4 1.18 27.09 -29.51
CA THR A 4 0.97 26.89 -28.06
C THR A 4 -0.29 26.08 -27.78
N GLN A 5 -1.42 26.43 -28.40
CA GLN A 5 -2.67 25.67 -28.28
C GLN A 5 -2.52 24.25 -28.81
N THR A 6 -1.73 24.07 -29.88
CA THR A 6 -1.44 22.74 -30.43
C THR A 6 -0.67 21.88 -29.42
N ILE A 7 0.33 22.46 -28.76
CA ILE A 7 1.08 21.77 -27.70
C ILE A 7 0.16 21.40 -26.53
N LEU A 8 -0.62 22.35 -26.01
CA LEU A 8 -1.51 22.12 -24.87
C LEU A 8 -2.54 21.00 -25.14
N VAL A 9 -3.11 20.94 -26.34
CA VAL A 9 -4.05 19.87 -26.72
C VAL A 9 -3.36 18.50 -26.78
N VAL A 10 -2.13 18.46 -27.30
CA VAL A 10 -1.34 17.22 -27.34
C VAL A 10 -0.98 16.76 -25.93
N GLU A 11 -0.51 17.66 -25.06
CA GLU A 11 -0.18 17.36 -23.67
C GLU A 11 -1.41 16.87 -22.88
N ALA A 12 -2.55 17.56 -22.99
CA ALA A 12 -3.80 17.13 -22.38
C ALA A 12 -4.24 15.75 -22.87
N SER A 13 -4.07 15.47 -24.17
CA SER A 13 -4.39 14.15 -24.76
C SER A 13 -3.49 13.04 -24.22
N ILE A 14 -2.19 13.32 -24.02
CA ILE A 14 -1.24 12.39 -23.42
C ILE A 14 -1.63 12.09 -21.97
N VAL A 15 -1.94 13.12 -21.19
CA VAL A 15 -2.36 12.98 -19.79
C VAL A 15 -3.65 12.15 -19.70
N MET A 16 -4.69 12.53 -20.45
CA MET A 16 -5.95 11.77 -20.47
C MET A 16 -5.76 10.30 -20.85
N LEU A 17 -4.88 10.00 -21.79
CA LEU A 17 -4.55 8.62 -22.17
C LEU A 17 -3.84 7.88 -21.03
N ALA A 18 -2.89 8.54 -20.36
CA ALA A 18 -2.16 7.97 -19.23
C ALA A 18 -3.11 7.66 -18.06
N ASP A 19 -3.98 8.61 -17.70
CA ASP A 19 -4.96 8.49 -16.62
C ASP A 19 -5.94 7.36 -16.89
N LEU A 20 -6.51 7.32 -18.09
CA LEU A 20 -7.48 6.30 -18.46
C LEU A 20 -6.83 4.90 -18.49
N THR A 21 -5.58 4.81 -18.98
CA THR A 21 -4.81 3.55 -18.95
C THR A 21 -4.54 3.11 -17.51
N ALA A 22 -4.07 4.03 -16.66
CA ALA A 22 -3.82 3.76 -15.25
C ALA A 22 -5.11 3.30 -14.54
N ALA A 23 -6.21 4.04 -14.71
CA ALA A 23 -7.51 3.72 -14.14
C ALA A 23 -7.97 2.30 -14.50
N MET A 24 -7.94 1.95 -15.80
CA MET A 24 -8.40 0.64 -16.29
C MET A 24 -7.52 -0.52 -15.79
N VAL A 25 -6.20 -0.38 -15.88
CA VAL A 25 -5.26 -1.45 -15.49
C VAL A 25 -5.32 -1.68 -13.98
N ILE A 26 -5.34 -0.61 -13.19
CA ILE A 26 -5.46 -0.68 -11.74
C ILE A 26 -6.81 -1.27 -11.34
N PHE A 27 -7.91 -0.88 -12.00
CA PHE A 27 -9.24 -1.47 -11.76
C PHE A 27 -9.27 -2.98 -12.04
N LYS A 28 -8.62 -3.42 -13.13
CA LYS A 28 -8.50 -4.85 -13.43
C LYS A 28 -7.76 -5.61 -12.32
N LYS A 29 -6.70 -5.04 -11.75
CA LYS A 29 -6.01 -5.63 -10.59
C LYS A 29 -6.94 -5.65 -9.36
N TYR A 30 -7.77 -4.62 -9.14
CA TYR A 30 -8.77 -4.65 -8.08
C TYR A 30 -9.77 -5.82 -8.23
N LEU A 31 -10.25 -6.12 -9.44
CA LEU A 31 -11.16 -7.24 -9.65
C LEU A 31 -10.56 -8.59 -9.21
N SER A 32 -9.24 -8.76 -9.38
CA SER A 32 -8.51 -9.97 -8.96
C SER A 32 -8.16 -9.98 -7.47
N THR A 33 -7.75 -8.84 -6.90
CA THR A 33 -7.19 -8.78 -5.54
C THR A 33 -8.18 -8.34 -4.46
N ARG A 34 -9.26 -7.68 -4.86
CA ARG A 34 -10.25 -7.02 -4.00
C ARG A 34 -9.66 -6.03 -2.98
N ARG A 35 -8.41 -5.59 -3.16
CA ARG A 35 -7.74 -4.58 -2.32
C ARG A 35 -8.43 -3.22 -2.46
N LYS A 36 -8.84 -2.63 -1.35
CA LYS A 36 -9.56 -1.35 -1.36
C LYS A 36 -8.65 -0.20 -1.76
N SER A 37 -7.36 -0.26 -1.42
CA SER A 37 -6.36 0.73 -1.84
C SER A 37 -6.28 0.86 -3.36
N VAL A 38 -6.26 -0.28 -4.07
CA VAL A 38 -6.20 -0.37 -5.53
C VAL A 38 -7.45 0.25 -6.17
N LEU A 39 -8.63 0.01 -5.59
CA LEU A 39 -9.87 0.66 -6.05
C LEU A 39 -9.79 2.19 -5.87
N ALA A 40 -9.33 2.66 -4.72
CA ALA A 40 -9.19 4.11 -4.46
C ALA A 40 -8.22 4.77 -5.46
N PHE A 41 -7.06 4.15 -5.72
CA PHE A 41 -6.12 4.66 -6.73
C PHE A 41 -6.70 4.66 -8.13
N SER A 42 -7.42 3.61 -8.53
CA SER A 42 -8.10 3.56 -9.83
C SER A 42 -9.12 4.70 -9.98
N LEU A 43 -9.95 4.92 -8.96
CA LEU A 43 -10.91 6.02 -8.96
C LEU A 43 -10.22 7.39 -8.98
N ALA A 44 -9.07 7.54 -8.32
CA ALA A 44 -8.31 8.78 -8.37
C ALA A 44 -7.99 9.16 -9.83
N TRP A 45 -7.40 8.24 -10.59
CA TRP A 45 -7.06 8.48 -12.01
C TRP A 45 -8.28 8.82 -12.88
N ILE A 46 -9.47 8.29 -12.55
CA ILE A 46 -10.71 8.69 -13.24
C ILE A 46 -11.03 10.17 -12.98
N PHE A 47 -10.85 10.64 -11.75
CA PHE A 47 -11.09 12.04 -11.42
C PHE A 47 -10.02 12.98 -12.00
N ASP A 48 -8.77 12.54 -12.13
CA ASP A 48 -7.76 13.32 -12.85
C ASP A 48 -8.10 13.44 -14.35
N PHE A 49 -8.50 12.32 -14.97
CA PHE A 49 -9.03 12.32 -16.35
C PHE A 49 -10.19 13.31 -16.52
N ILE A 50 -11.17 13.30 -15.59
CA ILE A 50 -12.30 14.23 -15.64
C ILE A 50 -11.83 15.69 -15.47
N PHE A 51 -10.87 15.94 -14.58
CA PHE A 51 -10.30 17.28 -14.39
C PHE A 51 -9.63 17.81 -15.68
N VAL A 52 -8.81 17.00 -16.32
CA VAL A 52 -8.11 17.37 -17.56
C VAL A 52 -9.09 17.53 -18.72
N LEU A 53 -10.06 16.63 -18.84
CA LEU A 53 -11.14 16.72 -19.84
C LEU A 53 -11.96 17.99 -19.66
N ALA A 54 -12.41 18.29 -18.44
CA ALA A 54 -13.15 19.50 -18.13
C ALA A 54 -12.34 20.77 -18.45
N SER A 55 -11.04 20.74 -18.15
CA SER A 55 -10.11 21.85 -18.44
C SER A 55 -9.88 22.06 -19.94
N ALA A 56 -10.14 21.06 -20.79
CA ALA A 56 -10.08 21.20 -22.25
C ALA A 56 -11.34 21.89 -22.84
N PHE A 57 -12.44 21.96 -22.08
CA PHE A 57 -13.73 22.51 -22.52
C PHE A 57 -14.23 23.65 -21.62
N GLN A 58 -13.36 24.64 -21.34
CA GLN A 58 -13.66 25.75 -20.42
C GLN A 58 -14.81 26.65 -20.88
N ASP A 59 -15.19 26.62 -22.16
CA ASP A 59 -16.31 27.43 -22.69
C ASP A 59 -17.70 26.95 -22.19
N VAL A 60 -17.75 25.79 -21.52
CA VAL A 60 -18.98 25.20 -20.99
C VAL A 60 -18.97 25.34 -19.47
N GLY A 61 -19.62 26.38 -18.94
CA GLY A 61 -19.48 26.78 -17.53
C GLY A 61 -19.78 25.71 -16.46
N TRP A 62 -20.60 24.69 -16.74
CA TRP A 62 -20.79 23.58 -15.78
C TRP A 62 -19.62 22.59 -15.76
N LEU A 63 -18.88 22.45 -16.86
CA LEU A 63 -17.68 21.61 -16.93
C LEU A 63 -16.56 22.19 -16.07
N GLU A 64 -16.42 23.52 -16.02
CA GLU A 64 -15.44 24.19 -15.14
C GLU A 64 -15.64 23.78 -13.68
N VAL A 65 -16.89 23.81 -13.19
CA VAL A 65 -17.23 23.39 -11.82
C VAL A 65 -16.91 21.91 -11.60
N VAL A 66 -17.21 21.05 -12.58
CA VAL A 66 -16.86 19.63 -12.52
C VAL A 66 -15.35 19.43 -12.40
N GLY A 67 -14.55 20.16 -13.19
CA GLY A 67 -13.09 20.14 -13.11
C GLY A 67 -12.58 20.57 -11.74
N LEU A 68 -13.07 21.70 -11.23
CA LEU A 68 -12.66 22.26 -9.93
C LEU A 68 -12.92 21.31 -8.76
N ILE A 69 -13.95 20.48 -8.82
CA ILE A 69 -14.27 19.46 -7.81
C ILE A 69 -13.48 18.16 -8.04
N SER A 70 -13.18 17.82 -9.29
CA SER A 70 -12.52 16.56 -9.64
C SER A 70 -11.07 16.50 -9.15
N LEU A 71 -10.31 17.60 -9.21
CA LEU A 71 -8.93 17.61 -8.73
C LEU A 71 -8.81 17.32 -7.21
N PRO A 72 -9.63 17.94 -6.33
CA PRO A 72 -9.70 17.56 -4.91
C PRO A 72 -10.15 16.13 -4.67
N LEU A 73 -11.06 15.58 -5.50
CA LEU A 73 -11.48 14.18 -5.41
C LEU A 73 -10.32 13.24 -5.78
N PHE A 74 -9.56 13.54 -6.83
CA PHE A 74 -8.32 12.84 -7.16
C PHE A 74 -7.36 12.85 -5.97
N ALA A 75 -7.08 14.03 -5.41
CA ALA A 75 -6.15 14.18 -4.30
C ALA A 75 -6.61 13.42 -3.03
N GLY A 76 -7.89 13.52 -2.71
CA GLY A 76 -8.50 12.81 -1.58
C GLY A 76 -8.43 11.30 -1.73
N LEU A 77 -8.67 10.79 -2.95
CA LEU A 77 -8.57 9.35 -3.25
C LEU A 77 -7.13 8.85 -3.27
N MET A 78 -6.17 9.64 -3.75
CA MET A 78 -4.74 9.33 -3.65
C MET A 78 -4.30 9.22 -2.18
N PHE A 79 -4.74 10.15 -1.35
CA PHE A 79 -4.46 10.13 0.09
C PHE A 79 -5.12 8.93 0.77
N TYR A 80 -6.43 8.74 0.57
CA TYR A 80 -7.19 7.63 1.15
C TYR A 80 -6.66 6.26 0.70
N GLY A 81 -6.33 6.12 -0.59
CA GLY A 81 -5.70 4.93 -1.14
C GLY A 81 -4.36 4.63 -0.47
N SER A 82 -3.56 5.65 -0.18
CA SER A 82 -2.28 5.52 0.53
C SER A 82 -2.47 5.04 1.97
N VAL A 83 -3.46 5.58 2.70
CA VAL A 83 -3.80 5.12 4.06
C VAL A 83 -4.27 3.66 4.05
N LEU A 84 -5.17 3.31 3.13
CA LEU A 84 -5.62 1.92 2.97
C LEU A 84 -4.47 0.99 2.63
N PHE A 85 -3.57 1.41 1.74
CA PHE A 85 -2.41 0.62 1.33
C PHE A 85 -1.51 0.31 2.53
N MET A 86 -1.20 1.30 3.38
CA MET A 86 -0.44 1.07 4.61
C MET A 86 -1.13 0.07 5.55
N GLY A 87 -2.45 0.19 5.74
CA GLY A 87 -3.23 -0.73 6.57
C GLY A 87 -3.24 -2.17 6.04
N GLU A 88 -3.38 -2.33 4.72
CA GLU A 88 -3.32 -3.61 4.02
C GLU A 88 -1.93 -4.28 4.12
N GLU A 89 -0.85 -3.49 4.14
CA GLU A 89 0.53 -3.99 4.33
C GLU A 89 0.91 -4.19 5.81
N SER A 90 -0.02 -3.95 6.75
CA SER A 90 0.24 -3.99 8.21
C SER A 90 1.36 -3.05 8.65
N LEU A 91 1.43 -1.87 8.03
CA LEU A 91 2.36 -0.83 8.42
C LEU A 91 1.65 0.19 9.30
N GLY A 92 2.21 0.41 10.49
CA GLY A 92 1.79 1.53 11.33
C GLY A 92 2.17 2.86 10.67
N ILE A 93 1.30 3.86 10.79
CA ILE A 93 1.64 5.22 10.38
C ILE A 93 2.56 5.81 11.45
N ARG A 94 3.75 6.29 11.05
CA ARG A 94 4.69 6.91 11.99
C ARG A 94 4.08 8.18 12.58
N HIS A 95 4.01 8.26 13.91
CA HIS A 95 3.45 9.40 14.63
C HIS A 95 4.10 10.75 14.24
N GLY A 96 5.41 10.74 13.95
CA GLY A 96 6.11 11.92 13.47
C GLY A 96 5.63 12.43 12.10
N ASN A 97 5.19 11.55 11.20
CA ASN A 97 4.65 11.93 9.90
C ASN A 97 3.22 12.46 10.03
N LEU A 98 2.40 11.84 10.88
CA LEU A 98 1.08 12.38 11.28
C LEU A 98 1.21 13.77 11.92
N GLY A 99 2.21 13.99 12.78
CA GLY A 99 2.47 15.29 13.38
C GLY A 99 2.74 16.39 12.34
N LYS A 100 3.50 16.08 11.28
CA LYS A 100 3.75 17.03 10.17
C LYS A 100 2.48 17.38 9.41
N MET A 101 1.52 16.47 9.32
CA MET A 101 0.21 16.76 8.71
C MET A 101 -0.58 17.81 9.49
N GLY A 102 -0.35 17.95 10.80
CA GLY A 102 -0.94 19.01 11.61
C GLY A 102 -0.58 20.43 11.17
N LEU A 103 0.54 20.61 10.43
CA LEU A 103 0.92 21.90 9.86
C LEU A 103 0.14 22.26 8.59
N MET A 104 -0.52 21.29 7.96
CA MET A 104 -1.18 21.49 6.67
C MET A 104 -2.25 22.60 6.66
N PRO A 105 -3.14 22.72 7.66
CA PRO A 105 -4.14 23.80 7.67
C PRO A 105 -3.50 25.19 7.75
N VAL A 106 -2.42 25.34 8.51
CA VAL A 106 -1.69 26.61 8.65
C VAL A 106 -0.99 26.96 7.34
N MET A 107 -0.33 25.98 6.72
CA MET A 107 0.32 26.17 5.42
C MET A 107 -0.70 26.49 4.31
N PHE A 108 -1.87 25.86 4.34
CA PHE A 108 -2.96 26.17 3.41
C PHE A 108 -3.45 27.61 3.57
N MET A 109 -3.65 28.08 4.80
CA MET A 109 -4.05 29.48 5.05
C MET A 109 -2.99 30.48 4.57
N PHE A 110 -1.70 30.19 4.81
CA PHE A 110 -0.61 31.02 4.29
C PHE A 110 -0.62 31.07 2.76
N TYR A 111 -0.77 29.91 2.11
CA TYR A 111 -0.89 29.79 0.66
C TYR A 111 -2.07 30.58 0.09
N MET A 112 -3.24 30.50 0.72
CA MET A 112 -4.43 31.24 0.30
C MET A 112 -4.20 32.76 0.38
N TYR A 113 -3.60 33.23 1.48
CA TYR A 113 -3.28 34.65 1.65
C TYR A 113 -2.23 35.12 0.64
N ALA A 114 -1.17 34.34 0.43
CA ALA A 114 -0.13 34.65 -0.55
C ALA A 114 -0.70 34.72 -1.97
N THR A 115 -1.59 33.79 -2.32
CA THR A 115 -2.23 33.77 -3.65
C THR A 115 -3.16 34.97 -3.84
N TYR A 116 -3.96 35.33 -2.84
CA TYR A 116 -4.78 36.54 -2.89
C TYR A 116 -3.92 37.80 -3.04
N TYR A 117 -2.87 37.92 -2.24
CA TYR A 117 -1.97 39.08 -2.28
C TYR A 117 -1.30 39.24 -3.65
N TYR A 118 -0.90 38.13 -4.28
CA TYR A 118 -0.26 38.15 -5.60
C TYR A 118 -1.25 38.42 -6.74
N THR A 119 -2.40 37.74 -6.75
CA THR A 119 -3.36 37.80 -7.86
C THR A 119 -4.35 38.95 -7.75
N ASN A 120 -4.54 39.51 -6.56
CA ASN A 120 -5.57 40.48 -6.22
C ASN A 120 -6.98 40.08 -6.68
N ASN A 121 -7.25 38.77 -6.74
CA ASN A 121 -8.49 38.20 -7.26
C ASN A 121 -9.12 37.24 -6.24
N ALA A 122 -10.15 37.73 -5.53
CA ALA A 122 -10.85 36.96 -4.50
C ALA A 122 -11.56 35.73 -5.06
N LEU A 123 -12.18 35.83 -6.25
CA LEU A 123 -12.89 34.71 -6.87
C LEU A 123 -11.93 33.61 -7.26
N TRP A 124 -10.86 33.93 -7.99
CA TRP A 124 -9.79 32.98 -8.35
C TRP A 124 -9.20 32.29 -7.12
N THR A 125 -8.96 33.08 -6.07
CA THR A 125 -8.43 32.55 -4.81
C THR A 125 -9.41 31.55 -4.19
N ALA A 126 -10.69 31.91 -4.11
CA ALA A 126 -11.73 31.07 -3.49
C ALA A 126 -12.09 29.82 -4.32
N THR A 127 -11.81 29.79 -5.62
CA THR A 127 -12.14 28.68 -6.51
C THR A 127 -10.91 27.87 -6.93
N VAL A 128 -10.17 28.33 -7.94
CA VAL A 128 -9.05 27.62 -8.55
C VAL A 128 -7.93 27.43 -7.54
N ALA A 129 -7.51 28.49 -6.86
CA ALA A 129 -6.42 28.39 -5.90
C ALA A 129 -6.81 27.51 -4.70
N ALA A 130 -8.04 27.62 -4.19
CA ALA A 130 -8.52 26.74 -3.12
C ALA A 130 -8.49 25.26 -3.56
N SER A 131 -8.99 24.96 -4.75
CA SER A 131 -8.96 23.60 -5.33
C SER A 131 -7.54 23.07 -5.44
N PHE A 132 -6.61 23.86 -5.97
CA PHE A 132 -5.19 23.48 -6.13
C PHE A 132 -4.48 23.33 -4.78
N GLY A 133 -4.76 24.20 -3.82
CA GLY A 133 -4.14 24.17 -2.50
C GLY A 133 -4.59 22.98 -1.67
N ILE A 134 -5.89 22.69 -1.65
CA ILE A 134 -6.45 21.50 -0.99
C ILE A 134 -5.83 20.25 -1.62
N SER A 135 -5.83 20.19 -2.95
CA SER A 135 -5.28 19.05 -3.69
C SER A 135 -3.79 18.86 -3.42
N GLY A 136 -3.01 19.94 -3.44
CA GLY A 136 -1.58 19.92 -3.14
C GLY A 136 -1.29 19.37 -1.74
N VAL A 137 -2.04 19.81 -0.73
CA VAL A 137 -1.93 19.30 0.64
C VAL A 137 -2.18 17.80 0.71
N PHE A 138 -3.28 17.31 0.14
CA PHE A 138 -3.64 15.90 0.21
C PHE A 138 -2.70 15.00 -0.59
N VAL A 139 -2.27 15.44 -1.78
CA VAL A 139 -1.29 14.72 -2.60
C VAL A 139 0.07 14.67 -1.88
N VAL A 140 0.59 15.78 -1.35
CA VAL A 140 1.85 15.76 -0.57
C VAL A 140 1.71 14.81 0.64
N GLY A 141 0.56 14.84 1.32
CA GLY A 141 0.21 13.88 2.36
C GLY A 141 0.30 12.43 1.88
N ALA A 142 -0.27 12.12 0.71
CA ALA A 142 -0.25 10.78 0.13
C ALA A 142 1.19 10.31 -0.13
N GLY A 143 2.01 11.18 -0.73
CA GLY A 143 3.40 10.86 -1.06
C GLY A 143 4.26 10.62 0.19
N THR A 144 4.05 11.42 1.24
CA THR A 144 4.72 11.24 2.55
C THR A 144 4.32 9.96 3.27
N LEU A 145 3.06 9.53 3.19
CA LEU A 145 2.62 8.24 3.71
C LEU A 145 3.25 7.07 2.95
N LEU A 146 3.20 7.12 1.62
CA LEU A 146 3.81 6.07 0.78
C LEU A 146 5.32 5.98 0.97
N TRP A 147 5.99 7.07 1.34
CA TRP A 147 7.43 7.09 1.59
C TRP A 147 7.85 6.10 2.68
N ASP A 148 7.00 5.87 3.69
CA ASP A 148 7.27 4.91 4.76
C ASP A 148 7.25 3.45 4.27
N VAL A 149 6.66 3.19 3.10
CA VAL A 149 6.54 1.86 2.49
C VAL A 149 7.75 1.49 1.60
N ARG A 150 8.66 2.44 1.37
CA ARG A 150 9.84 2.26 0.50
C ARG A 150 10.79 1.15 0.96
N GLU A 151 10.78 0.81 2.25
CA GLU A 151 11.62 -0.25 2.81
C GLU A 151 11.18 -1.64 2.32
N ILE A 152 9.92 -1.80 1.88
CA ILE A 152 9.35 -3.08 1.41
C ILE A 152 9.34 -3.16 -0.13
N TYR A 153 8.99 -2.06 -0.79
CA TYR A 153 8.77 -2.02 -2.25
C TYR A 153 9.87 -1.24 -3.01
N HIS A 154 10.96 -0.89 -2.32
CA HIS A 154 12.18 -0.30 -2.87
C HIS A 154 11.94 0.88 -3.84
N SER A 155 12.45 0.76 -5.07
CA SER A 155 12.57 1.86 -6.03
C SER A 155 11.23 2.34 -6.57
N ALA A 156 10.25 1.44 -6.80
CA ALA A 156 8.95 1.82 -7.36
C ALA A 156 8.18 2.77 -6.45
N VAL A 157 8.09 2.46 -5.15
CA VAL A 157 7.45 3.34 -4.16
C VAL A 157 8.25 4.62 -3.97
N LYS A 158 9.58 4.56 -4.00
CA LYS A 158 10.42 5.75 -3.89
C LYS A 158 10.10 6.76 -5.00
N TYR A 159 10.07 6.32 -6.26
CA TYR A 159 9.75 7.21 -7.39
C TYR A 159 8.31 7.71 -7.31
N LEU A 160 7.36 6.82 -7.02
CA LEU A 160 5.96 7.22 -6.86
C LEU A 160 5.76 8.30 -5.78
N SER A 161 6.35 8.10 -4.60
CA SER A 161 6.28 9.07 -3.50
C SER A 161 6.90 10.42 -3.88
N ILE A 162 8.04 10.41 -4.57
CA ILE A 162 8.71 11.63 -5.02
C ILE A 162 7.86 12.36 -6.05
N GLY A 163 7.36 11.66 -7.08
CA GLY A 163 6.50 12.22 -8.10
C GLY A 163 5.22 12.82 -7.51
N ILE A 164 4.55 12.10 -6.60
CA ILE A 164 3.37 12.59 -5.86
C ILE A 164 3.71 13.87 -5.09
N ILE A 165 4.80 13.91 -4.32
CA ILE A 165 5.18 15.11 -3.56
C ILE A 165 5.44 16.29 -4.52
N PHE A 166 6.17 16.08 -5.60
CA PHE A 166 6.46 17.14 -6.57
C PHE A 166 5.20 17.61 -7.31
N PHE A 167 4.28 16.71 -7.65
CA PHE A 167 2.98 17.09 -8.23
C PHE A 167 2.18 17.96 -7.26
N GLY A 168 2.08 17.56 -6.00
CA GLY A 168 1.36 18.37 -5.01
C GLY A 168 2.01 19.75 -4.77
N LEU A 169 3.34 19.83 -4.78
CA LEU A 169 4.05 21.11 -4.69
C LEU A 169 3.91 21.96 -5.95
N HIS A 170 3.83 21.35 -7.13
CA HIS A 170 3.65 22.02 -8.41
C HIS A 170 2.30 22.75 -8.53
N LEU A 171 1.26 22.30 -7.80
CA LEU A 171 -0.03 22.99 -7.77
C LEU A 171 0.06 24.40 -7.17
N ILE A 172 1.06 24.70 -6.33
CA ILE A 172 1.27 26.04 -5.75
C ILE A 172 1.61 27.08 -6.83
N PRO A 173 2.71 26.95 -7.61
CA PRO A 173 3.00 27.89 -8.68
C PRO A 173 1.91 27.87 -9.75
N ALA A 174 1.21 26.76 -9.97
CA ALA A 174 0.08 26.71 -10.91
C ALA A 174 -1.08 27.65 -10.51
N ALA A 175 -1.38 27.77 -9.22
CA ALA A 175 -2.41 28.71 -8.75
C ALA A 175 -1.95 30.17 -8.72
N ILE A 176 -0.66 30.43 -8.45
CA ILE A 176 -0.10 31.78 -8.36
C ILE A 176 0.17 32.36 -9.74
N LEU A 177 0.82 31.57 -10.61
CA LEU A 177 1.30 32.00 -11.92
C LEU A 177 0.34 31.66 -13.06
N GLY A 178 -0.65 30.80 -12.82
CA GLY A 178 -1.63 30.36 -13.85
C GLY A 178 -2.50 31.46 -14.44
N THR A 179 -2.52 32.64 -13.82
CA THR A 179 -3.15 33.85 -14.38
C THR A 179 -2.32 34.48 -15.51
N HIS A 180 -1.06 34.07 -15.68
CA HIS A 180 -0.17 34.56 -16.71
C HIS A 180 -0.06 33.60 -17.89
N THR A 181 -0.25 34.12 -19.11
CA THR A 181 -0.24 33.34 -20.35
C THR A 181 1.11 32.67 -20.63
N TRP A 182 2.24 33.26 -20.20
CA TRP A 182 3.57 32.67 -20.38
C TRP A 182 3.78 31.41 -19.54
N TYR A 183 3.12 31.32 -18.38
CA TYR A 183 3.29 30.19 -17.46
C TYR A 183 2.46 29.00 -17.91
N MET A 184 1.33 29.23 -18.58
CA MET A 184 0.42 28.17 -19.04
C MET A 184 1.14 26.98 -19.71
N PRO A 185 1.96 27.15 -20.78
CA PRO A 185 2.67 26.02 -21.38
C PRO A 185 3.66 25.36 -20.41
N VAL A 186 4.42 26.14 -19.63
CA VAL A 186 5.40 25.62 -18.67
C VAL A 186 4.72 24.78 -17.59
N GLY A 187 3.60 25.27 -17.05
CA GLY A 187 2.82 24.61 -16.03
C GLY A 187 2.21 23.30 -16.53
N PHE A 188 1.59 23.33 -17.71
CA PHE A 188 1.00 22.14 -18.33
C PHE A 188 2.05 21.08 -18.69
N THR A 189 3.19 21.47 -19.29
CA THR A 189 4.28 20.53 -19.57
C THR A 189 4.79 19.87 -18.28
N LEU A 190 4.98 20.64 -17.21
CA LEU A 190 5.44 20.11 -15.93
C LEU A 190 4.39 19.18 -15.29
N SER A 191 3.11 19.54 -15.33
CA SER A 191 2.02 18.66 -14.90
C SER A 191 2.01 17.35 -15.68
N MET A 192 2.10 17.41 -17.01
CA MET A 192 2.12 16.22 -17.87
C MET A 192 3.28 15.28 -17.50
N VAL A 193 4.51 15.80 -17.38
CA VAL A 193 5.67 14.99 -17.02
C VAL A 193 5.47 14.28 -15.67
N LEU A 194 4.98 15.02 -14.67
CA LEU A 194 4.74 14.48 -13.33
C LEU A 194 3.62 13.44 -13.33
N ILE A 195 2.52 13.70 -14.02
CA ILE A 195 1.38 12.75 -14.11
C ILE A 195 1.81 11.46 -14.82
N VAL A 196 2.52 11.55 -15.95
CA VAL A 196 2.99 10.37 -16.67
C VAL A 196 3.97 9.56 -15.83
N GLU A 197 4.90 10.21 -15.11
CA GLU A 197 5.82 9.54 -14.19
C GLU A 197 5.04 8.84 -13.06
N MET A 198 4.09 9.53 -12.43
CA MET A 198 3.27 9.01 -11.35
C MET A 198 2.41 7.83 -11.82
N ALA A 199 1.77 7.93 -12.98
CA ALA A 199 0.96 6.87 -13.57
C ALA A 199 1.82 5.62 -13.81
N TRP A 200 3.01 5.78 -14.39
CA TRP A 200 3.94 4.69 -14.59
C TRP A 200 4.42 4.06 -13.28
N ALA A 201 4.80 4.87 -12.28
CA ALA A 201 5.27 4.39 -11.00
C ALA A 201 4.15 3.68 -10.20
N MET A 202 2.91 4.18 -10.30
CA MET A 202 1.73 3.56 -9.70
C MET A 202 1.41 2.23 -10.37
N LEU A 203 1.48 2.15 -11.70
CA LEU A 203 1.33 0.89 -12.41
C LEU A 203 2.38 -0.13 -11.96
N ARG A 204 3.64 0.28 -11.77
CA ARG A 204 4.66 -0.60 -11.19
C ARG A 204 4.28 -1.06 -9.79
N LEU A 205 3.90 -0.14 -8.90
CA LEU A 205 3.51 -0.47 -7.53
C LEU A 205 2.36 -1.48 -7.47
N VAL A 206 1.31 -1.27 -8.25
CA VAL A 206 0.09 -2.10 -8.21
C VAL A 206 0.36 -3.53 -8.75
N HIS A 207 1.36 -3.70 -9.60
CA HIS A 207 1.80 -5.03 -10.03
C HIS A 207 2.75 -5.70 -9.05
N MET A 208 3.43 -4.92 -8.20
CA MET A 208 4.26 -5.47 -7.13
C MET A 208 3.37 -6.10 -6.06
N ASP A 209 3.35 -7.43 -6.03
CA ASP A 209 2.78 -8.16 -4.89
C ASP A 209 3.85 -8.26 -3.79
N THR A 210 3.45 -8.13 -2.53
CA THR A 210 4.31 -8.37 -1.35
C THR A 210 5.07 -9.71 -1.41
N PHE A 211 4.51 -10.67 -2.15
CA PHE A 211 4.98 -12.04 -2.33
C PHE A 211 5.60 -12.29 -3.73
N GLU A 212 5.87 -11.25 -4.52
CA GLU A 212 6.34 -11.40 -5.90
C GLU A 212 7.75 -12.02 -6.00
N ASN A 213 8.61 -11.79 -5.00
CA ASN A 213 9.94 -12.41 -4.94
C ASN A 213 9.89 -13.92 -4.65
N ILE A 214 8.79 -14.43 -4.07
CA ILE A 214 8.66 -15.85 -3.73
C ILE A 214 8.66 -16.72 -4.99
N SER A 215 7.97 -16.29 -6.05
CA SER A 215 7.91 -17.01 -7.34
C SER A 215 9.28 -17.23 -7.98
N LYS A 216 10.24 -16.32 -7.74
CA LYS A 216 11.60 -16.40 -8.31
C LYS A 216 12.54 -17.26 -7.46
N SER A 217 12.21 -17.49 -6.19
CA SER A 217 13.08 -18.13 -5.22
C SER A 217 12.60 -19.50 -4.78
N VAL A 218 11.45 -20.00 -5.24
CA VAL A 218 10.98 -21.36 -4.90
C VAL A 218 11.98 -22.39 -5.46
N PRO A 219 12.76 -23.08 -4.61
CA PRO A 219 13.50 -24.25 -5.06
C PRO A 219 12.47 -25.35 -5.36
N SER A 220 12.64 -26.05 -6.48
CA SER A 220 11.71 -27.08 -6.96
C SER A 220 11.53 -28.27 -6.02
N GLU A 221 12.36 -28.41 -5.00
CA GLU A 221 12.33 -29.53 -4.05
C GLU A 221 12.56 -29.01 -2.62
N ILE A 222 11.49 -28.57 -1.95
CA ILE A 222 11.49 -28.56 -0.49
C ILE A 222 11.20 -30.01 -0.07
N ASP A 223 12.22 -30.70 0.43
CA ASP A 223 12.12 -32.05 1.00
C ASP A 223 11.47 -32.02 2.38
N MET A 224 10.23 -31.52 2.43
CA MET A 224 9.35 -31.66 3.58
C MET A 224 8.03 -32.26 3.14
N SER A 225 7.54 -33.22 3.93
CA SER A 225 6.21 -33.75 3.77
C SER A 225 5.17 -32.66 4.03
N PRO A 226 4.18 -32.49 3.14
CA PRO A 226 3.01 -31.68 3.41
C PRO A 226 2.32 -32.09 4.71
N GLY A 227 1.71 -31.14 5.42
CA GLY A 227 1.02 -31.42 6.67
C GLY A 227 1.37 -30.45 7.79
N VAL A 228 1.20 -30.89 9.02
CA VAL A 228 1.49 -30.10 10.21
C VAL A 228 2.63 -30.73 11.00
N MET A 229 3.56 -29.89 11.47
CA MET A 229 4.63 -30.28 12.36
C MET A 229 4.54 -29.44 13.63
N VAL A 230 4.34 -30.10 14.77
CA VAL A 230 4.46 -29.48 16.09
C VAL A 230 5.88 -29.75 16.60
N VAL A 231 6.65 -28.68 16.81
CA VAL A 231 8.07 -28.77 17.15
C VAL A 231 8.40 -27.94 18.39
N ASP A 232 9.43 -28.34 19.13
CA ASP A 232 9.98 -27.53 20.22
C ASP A 232 10.97 -26.48 19.71
N GLN A 233 11.42 -25.57 20.58
CA GLN A 233 12.32 -24.48 20.19
C GLN A 233 13.66 -24.99 19.66
N LYS A 234 14.16 -26.09 20.21
CA LYS A 234 15.44 -26.70 19.80
C LYS A 234 15.36 -27.24 18.37
N SER A 235 14.28 -27.94 18.07
CA SER A 235 14.00 -28.50 16.74
C SER A 235 13.74 -27.37 15.74
N TYR A 236 13.06 -26.31 16.15
CA TYR A 236 12.84 -25.14 15.30
C TYR A 236 14.13 -24.42 14.89
N ILE A 237 15.10 -24.29 15.81
CA ILE A 237 16.43 -23.73 15.48
C ILE A 237 17.13 -24.55 14.38
N GLN A 238 17.00 -25.88 14.41
CA GLN A 238 17.56 -26.74 13.36
C GLN A 238 16.82 -26.55 12.04
N LEU A 239 15.47 -26.50 12.08
CA LEU A 239 14.64 -26.27 10.90
C LEU A 239 14.90 -24.92 10.22
N LYS A 240 15.19 -23.86 10.98
CA LYS A 240 15.56 -22.55 10.41
C LYS A 240 16.72 -22.66 9.43
N SER A 241 17.73 -23.48 9.73
CA SER A 241 18.90 -23.67 8.86
C SER A 241 18.55 -24.40 7.56
N VAL A 242 17.68 -25.41 7.63
CA VAL A 242 17.20 -26.17 6.47
C VAL A 242 16.33 -25.30 5.56
N LEU A 243 15.52 -24.43 6.17
CA LEU A 243 14.56 -23.57 5.49
C LEU A 243 15.13 -22.21 5.10
N ALA A 244 16.42 -21.94 5.32
CA ALA A 244 17.03 -20.64 5.08
C ALA A 244 16.92 -20.17 3.62
N ASN A 245 16.86 -21.10 2.67
CA ASN A 245 16.71 -20.80 1.24
C ASN A 245 15.30 -21.08 0.71
N SER A 246 14.35 -21.40 1.58
CA SER A 246 12.96 -21.67 1.21
C SER A 246 12.08 -20.44 1.44
N PRO A 247 11.04 -20.23 0.62
CA PRO A 247 10.00 -19.27 0.96
C PRO A 247 9.29 -19.76 2.23
N VAL A 248 9.33 -18.93 3.26
CA VAL A 248 8.64 -19.17 4.53
C VAL A 248 7.85 -17.92 4.90
N LEU A 249 6.59 -18.10 5.27
CA LEU A 249 5.79 -17.09 5.95
C LEU A 249 5.85 -17.36 7.45
N ALA A 250 6.41 -16.44 8.24
CA ALA A 250 6.58 -16.65 9.67
C ALA A 250 5.85 -15.58 10.50
N PHE A 251 5.06 -16.01 11.49
CA PHE A 251 4.50 -15.16 12.53
C PHE A 251 5.26 -15.42 13.81
N ILE A 252 6.06 -14.45 14.24
CA ILE A 252 7.12 -14.66 15.23
C ILE A 252 7.14 -13.57 16.28
N ARG A 253 7.66 -13.90 17.47
CA ARG A 253 7.90 -12.93 18.55
C ARG A 253 9.37 -12.55 18.74
N ASN A 254 10.31 -13.25 18.10
CA ASN A 254 11.73 -12.87 18.13
C ASN A 254 12.21 -12.61 16.71
N VAL A 255 12.62 -11.37 16.42
CA VAL A 255 13.07 -10.95 15.09
C VAL A 255 14.57 -11.12 14.87
N SER A 256 15.28 -11.71 15.82
CA SER A 256 16.71 -12.00 15.71
C SER A 256 16.92 -13.26 14.86
N ASP A 257 17.94 -13.25 14.00
CA ASP A 257 18.30 -14.41 13.16
C ASP A 257 17.10 -14.95 12.34
N ILE A 258 16.56 -14.09 11.48
CA ILE A 258 15.62 -14.50 10.43
C ILE A 258 16.35 -14.47 9.10
N PRO A 259 16.29 -15.56 8.30
CA PRO A 259 16.81 -15.56 6.94
C PRO A 259 16.17 -14.44 6.09
N GLU A 260 16.97 -13.75 5.28
CA GLU A 260 16.50 -12.63 4.44
C GLU A 260 15.43 -13.05 3.40
N THR A 261 15.40 -14.33 3.06
CA THR A 261 14.42 -14.93 2.12
C THR A 261 13.03 -15.08 2.74
N TRP A 262 12.90 -15.03 4.07
CA TRP A 262 11.64 -15.25 4.75
C TRP A 262 10.79 -13.98 4.75
N THR A 263 9.49 -14.16 4.52
CA THR A 263 8.52 -13.12 4.83
C THR A 263 8.05 -13.31 6.26
N TYR A 264 8.34 -12.36 7.15
CA TYR A 264 7.93 -12.48 8.55
C TYR A 264 7.06 -11.30 9.01
N TYR A 265 6.20 -11.60 9.98
CA TYR A 265 5.40 -10.63 10.71
C TYR A 265 5.72 -10.74 12.20
N PHE A 266 6.12 -9.60 12.78
CA PHE A 266 6.40 -9.49 14.20
C PHE A 266 5.10 -9.35 14.98
N VAL A 267 4.76 -10.36 15.80
CA VAL A 267 3.54 -10.35 16.61
C VAL A 267 3.81 -9.58 17.90
N THR A 268 3.07 -8.50 18.14
CA THR A 268 3.35 -7.56 19.22
C THR A 268 2.13 -6.71 19.58
N THR A 269 1.98 -6.34 20.85
CA THR A 269 1.04 -5.30 21.25
C THR A 269 1.62 -3.88 21.17
N VAL A 270 2.94 -3.77 21.05
CA VAL A 270 3.64 -2.49 20.95
C VAL A 270 4.01 -2.26 19.49
N PRO A 271 3.58 -1.15 18.86
CA PRO A 271 3.99 -0.79 17.51
C PRO A 271 5.51 -0.74 17.43
N PHE A 272 6.12 -1.65 16.67
CA PHE A 272 7.56 -1.64 16.44
C PHE A 272 7.83 -0.70 15.26
N GLU A 273 8.43 0.46 15.53
CA GLU A 273 8.63 1.52 14.52
C GLU A 273 9.70 1.18 13.46
N ARG A 274 10.53 0.16 13.70
CA ARG A 274 11.53 -0.32 12.75
C ARG A 274 10.90 -1.33 11.80
N ALA A 275 10.85 -0.97 10.50
CA ALA A 275 10.82 -1.76 9.24
C ALA A 275 10.08 -3.12 9.13
N ALA A 276 9.90 -3.88 10.20
CA ALA A 276 9.21 -5.16 10.22
C ALA A 276 7.69 -4.93 10.19
N LYS A 277 7.01 -5.70 9.35
CA LYS A 277 5.54 -5.76 9.37
C LYS A 277 5.09 -6.25 10.74
N THR A 278 4.19 -5.53 11.38
CA THR A 278 3.72 -5.87 12.73
C THR A 278 2.28 -6.34 12.71
N LEU A 279 1.92 -7.26 13.60
CA LEU A 279 0.55 -7.72 13.79
C LEU A 279 0.22 -7.74 15.27
N TYR A 280 -1.00 -7.33 15.62
CA TYR A 280 -1.48 -7.54 16.98
C TYR A 280 -1.73 -9.03 17.19
N PRO A 281 -1.47 -9.57 18.41
CA PRO A 281 -1.78 -10.97 18.70
C PRO A 281 -3.27 -11.30 18.57
N THR A 282 -4.15 -10.30 18.60
CA THR A 282 -5.60 -10.43 18.38
C THR A 282 -6.00 -10.47 16.89
N ASP A 283 -5.10 -10.15 15.96
CA ASP A 283 -5.39 -10.07 14.52
C ASP A 283 -5.39 -11.44 13.83
N LEU A 284 -5.99 -12.45 14.47
CA LEU A 284 -6.01 -13.84 14.00
C LEU A 284 -6.61 -13.96 12.58
N ALA A 285 -7.67 -13.20 12.28
CA ALA A 285 -8.28 -13.17 10.96
C ALA A 285 -7.31 -12.64 9.89
N LYS A 286 -6.49 -11.63 10.23
CA LYS A 286 -5.50 -11.05 9.32
C LYS A 286 -4.36 -12.03 9.06
N MET A 287 -3.90 -12.76 10.08
CA MET A 287 -2.90 -13.83 9.92
C MET A 287 -3.40 -14.93 8.97
N VAL A 288 -4.68 -15.31 9.07
CA VAL A 288 -5.32 -16.27 8.14
C VAL A 288 -5.33 -15.73 6.71
N GLU A 289 -5.73 -14.47 6.51
CA GLU A 289 -5.76 -13.84 5.19
C GLU A 289 -4.36 -13.77 4.54
N ILE A 290 -3.35 -13.34 5.31
CA ILE A 290 -1.95 -13.29 4.88
C ILE A 290 -1.48 -14.70 4.48
N SER A 291 -1.80 -15.71 5.28
CA SER A 291 -1.42 -17.11 5.03
C SER A 291 -2.10 -17.66 3.78
N TYR A 292 -3.38 -17.38 3.57
CA TYR A 292 -4.10 -17.75 2.35
C TYR A 292 -3.44 -17.16 1.10
N ARG A 293 -3.20 -15.85 1.09
CA ARG A 293 -2.56 -15.14 -0.04
C ARG A 293 -1.16 -15.67 -0.35
N TYR A 294 -0.40 -15.97 0.70
CA TYR A 294 0.92 -16.57 0.57
C TYR A 294 0.86 -17.97 -0.06
N MET A 295 0.01 -18.85 0.47
CA MET A 295 -0.14 -20.22 -0.03
C MET A 295 -0.64 -20.26 -1.48
N GLU A 296 -1.63 -19.44 -1.82
CA GLU A 296 -2.15 -19.30 -3.18
C GLU A 296 -1.04 -18.90 -4.18
N LYS A 297 -0.17 -17.96 -3.79
CA LYS A 297 0.93 -17.51 -4.65
C LYS A 297 2.02 -18.55 -4.85
N VAL A 298 2.41 -19.25 -3.77
CA VAL A 298 3.41 -20.32 -3.83
C VAL A 298 2.87 -21.47 -4.69
N SER A 299 1.63 -21.88 -4.46
CA SER A 299 0.94 -22.93 -5.22
C SER A 299 0.83 -22.58 -6.71
N ALA A 300 0.45 -21.34 -7.05
CA ALA A 300 0.40 -20.85 -8.43
C ALA A 300 1.77 -20.86 -9.13
N SER A 301 2.87 -20.84 -8.37
CA SER A 301 4.25 -20.94 -8.88
C SER A 301 4.75 -22.39 -8.96
N GLY A 302 3.90 -23.38 -8.66
CA GLY A 302 4.26 -24.80 -8.62
C GLY A 302 5.06 -25.22 -7.38
N GLY A 303 5.19 -24.33 -6.39
CA GLY A 303 5.94 -24.57 -5.16
C GLY A 303 5.11 -25.16 -4.02
N ARG A 304 5.81 -25.53 -2.93
CA ARG A 304 5.19 -25.85 -1.63
C ARG A 304 5.50 -24.75 -0.64
N GLY A 305 4.45 -24.18 -0.04
CA GLY A 305 4.61 -23.07 0.92
C GLY A 305 4.78 -23.59 2.34
N VAL A 306 5.68 -22.95 3.10
CA VAL A 306 5.84 -23.20 4.54
C VAL A 306 5.29 -22.02 5.33
N VAL A 307 4.44 -22.29 6.32
CA VAL A 307 3.94 -21.30 7.28
C VAL A 307 4.43 -21.68 8.68
N VAL A 308 5.00 -20.72 9.40
CA VAL A 308 5.53 -20.90 10.76
C VAL A 308 4.76 -20.04 11.74
N ILE A 309 4.33 -20.63 12.86
CA ILE A 309 3.81 -19.94 14.04
C ILE A 309 4.79 -20.17 15.19
N ASP A 310 5.57 -19.15 15.53
CA ASP A 310 6.61 -19.13 16.57
C ASP A 310 6.23 -18.11 17.67
N CYS A 311 5.02 -18.25 18.18
CA CYS A 311 4.50 -17.60 19.39
C CYS A 311 3.06 -18.03 19.78
N PRO A 312 2.64 -19.30 19.65
CA PRO A 312 1.25 -19.70 19.93
C PRO A 312 0.84 -19.45 21.39
N GLU A 313 1.75 -19.57 22.35
CA GLU A 313 1.53 -19.21 23.75
C GLU A 313 1.24 -17.72 23.91
N TYR A 314 1.93 -16.86 23.18
CA TYR A 314 1.66 -15.43 23.18
C TYR A 314 0.27 -15.14 22.60
N LEU A 315 -0.12 -15.81 21.51
CA LEU A 315 -1.48 -15.67 20.96
C LEU A 315 -2.55 -16.12 21.97
N ALA A 316 -2.28 -17.18 22.74
CA ALA A 316 -3.19 -17.69 23.77
C ALA A 316 -3.36 -16.75 24.96
N VAL A 317 -2.39 -15.88 25.24
CA VAL A 317 -2.50 -14.85 26.29
C VAL A 317 -3.55 -13.79 25.92
N TYR A 318 -3.64 -13.43 24.65
CA TYR A 318 -4.50 -12.32 24.19
C TYR A 318 -5.83 -12.76 23.59
N ASN A 319 -6.04 -14.05 23.36
CA ASN A 319 -7.24 -14.59 22.74
C ASN A 319 -7.87 -15.68 23.61
N SER A 320 -9.18 -15.88 23.47
CA SER A 320 -9.81 -17.05 24.06
C SER A 320 -9.25 -18.33 23.42
N TRP A 321 -9.17 -19.41 24.22
CA TRP A 321 -8.69 -20.71 23.75
C TRP A 321 -9.49 -21.21 22.54
N GLU A 322 -10.81 -21.02 22.56
CA GLU A 322 -11.69 -21.38 21.43
C GLU A 322 -11.35 -20.61 20.15
N SER A 323 -11.10 -19.30 20.25
CA SER A 323 -10.72 -18.48 19.09
C SER A 323 -9.36 -18.90 18.52
N LEU A 324 -8.39 -19.20 19.39
CA LEU A 324 -7.07 -19.70 18.98
C LEU A 324 -7.19 -21.05 18.26
N MET A 325 -7.97 -21.99 18.79
CA MET A 325 -8.17 -23.30 18.17
C MET A 325 -8.87 -23.20 16.81
N LYS A 326 -9.90 -22.34 16.69
CA LYS A 326 -10.54 -22.07 15.39
C LYS A 326 -9.57 -21.45 14.38
N PHE A 327 -8.71 -20.54 14.84
CA PHE A 327 -7.66 -19.94 14.02
C PHE A 327 -6.67 -20.99 13.52
N LEU A 328 -6.10 -21.81 14.41
CA LEU A 328 -5.12 -22.84 14.06
C LEU A 328 -5.74 -23.90 13.13
N SER A 329 -7.00 -24.28 13.34
CA SER A 329 -7.73 -25.19 12.45
C SER A 329 -7.84 -24.63 11.04
N LYS A 330 -8.28 -23.37 10.91
CA LYS A 330 -8.38 -22.71 9.59
C LYS A 330 -7.03 -22.60 8.91
N LEU A 331 -5.99 -22.27 9.68
CA LEU A 331 -4.64 -22.15 9.15
C LEU A 331 -4.11 -23.48 8.62
N ARG A 332 -4.28 -24.57 9.40
CA ARG A 332 -3.99 -25.94 8.95
C ARG A 332 -4.72 -26.25 7.65
N ASP A 333 -6.03 -26.04 7.61
CA ASP A 333 -6.85 -26.39 6.44
C ASP A 333 -6.36 -25.65 5.18
N ILE A 334 -6.05 -24.36 5.29
CA ILE A 334 -5.48 -23.56 4.18
C ILE A 334 -4.14 -24.12 3.71
N VAL A 335 -3.24 -24.45 4.64
CA VAL A 335 -1.90 -24.93 4.31
C VAL A 335 -1.94 -26.31 3.68
N VAL A 336 -2.73 -27.23 4.25
CA VAL A 336 -2.86 -28.62 3.78
C VAL A 336 -3.54 -28.69 2.41
N ILE A 337 -4.62 -27.91 2.18
CA ILE A 337 -5.29 -27.84 0.87
C ILE A 337 -4.34 -27.37 -0.24
N ASN A 338 -3.38 -26.51 0.10
CA ASN A 338 -2.36 -26.02 -0.85
C ASN A 338 -1.08 -26.87 -0.86
N ASN A 339 -1.12 -28.10 -0.34
CA ASN A 339 0.01 -29.03 -0.29
C ASN A 339 1.28 -28.45 0.37
N GLY A 340 1.07 -27.55 1.35
CA GLY A 340 2.13 -26.92 2.11
C GLY A 340 2.39 -27.56 3.47
N THR A 341 3.22 -26.89 4.25
CA THR A 341 3.64 -27.33 5.59
C THR A 341 3.38 -26.25 6.63
N LEU A 342 2.66 -26.58 7.69
CA LEU A 342 2.46 -25.72 8.86
C LEU A 342 3.41 -26.17 9.96
N ILE A 343 4.28 -25.29 10.41
CA ILE A 343 5.19 -25.52 11.54
C ILE A 343 4.67 -24.72 12.72
N LEU A 344 4.28 -25.42 13.78
CA LEU A 344 3.81 -24.83 15.02
C LEU A 344 4.88 -25.06 16.10
N VAL A 345 5.53 -23.98 16.53
CA VAL A 345 6.59 -24.04 17.54
C VAL A 345 5.95 -23.91 18.91
N VAL A 346 5.92 -24.99 19.68
CA VAL A 346 5.28 -25.07 21.01
C VAL A 346 6.15 -25.87 21.95
N GLU A 347 6.47 -25.27 23.10
CA GLU A 347 7.04 -26.03 24.21
C GLU A 347 5.95 -26.76 24.99
N LYS A 348 6.17 -28.03 25.34
CA LYS A 348 5.22 -28.86 26.11
C LYS A 348 4.82 -28.20 27.43
N THR A 349 5.69 -27.41 28.01
CA THR A 349 5.49 -26.71 29.29
C THR A 349 4.75 -25.37 29.16
N SER A 350 4.52 -24.87 27.94
CA SER A 350 3.87 -23.56 27.71
C SER A 350 2.36 -23.59 27.89
N PHE A 351 1.74 -24.77 27.87
CA PHE A 351 0.32 -24.96 28.10
C PHE A 351 0.09 -25.94 29.24
N ASP A 352 -1.09 -25.86 29.87
CA ASP A 352 -1.52 -26.95 30.75
C ASP A 352 -1.69 -28.25 29.94
N PRO A 353 -1.51 -29.43 30.56
CA PRO A 353 -1.52 -30.71 29.86
C PRO A 353 -2.78 -30.96 29.02
N GLN A 354 -3.93 -30.45 29.48
CA GLN A 354 -5.21 -30.62 28.78
C GLN A 354 -5.23 -29.78 27.50
N ARG A 355 -4.85 -28.49 27.58
CA ARG A 355 -4.73 -27.62 26.40
C ARG A 355 -3.67 -28.09 25.42
N TYR A 356 -2.51 -28.54 25.90
CA TYR A 356 -1.47 -29.09 25.04
C TYR A 356 -1.98 -30.31 24.26
N SER A 357 -2.66 -31.24 24.93
CA SER A 357 -3.24 -32.42 24.27
C SER A 357 -4.29 -32.04 23.23
N GLN A 358 -5.15 -31.06 23.51
CA GLN A 358 -6.13 -30.56 22.55
C GLN A 358 -5.47 -29.94 21.31
N LEU A 359 -4.40 -29.17 21.50
CA LEU A 359 -3.65 -28.54 20.42
C LEU A 359 -2.99 -29.60 19.53
N VAL A 360 -2.27 -30.57 20.11
CA VAL A 360 -1.63 -31.64 19.34
C VAL A 360 -2.67 -32.44 18.54
N ARG A 361 -3.79 -32.81 19.17
CA ARG A 361 -4.88 -33.53 18.50
C ARG A 361 -5.53 -32.74 17.35
N LEU A 362 -5.51 -31.41 17.39
CA LEU A 362 -5.99 -30.59 16.27
C LEU A 362 -4.99 -30.56 15.11
N MET A 363 -3.70 -30.70 15.42
CA MET A 363 -2.62 -30.67 14.42
C MET A 363 -2.36 -32.04 13.77
N GLU A 364 -2.77 -33.13 14.41
CA GLU A 364 -2.97 -34.46 13.80
C GLU A 364 -4.14 -34.45 12.80
#